data_AF-A0A4R9BEP7-F1
#
_entry.id   AF-A0A4R9BEP7-F1
#
_cell.length_a   1.000
_cell.length_b   1.000
_cell.length_c   1.000
_cell.angle_alpha   90.00
_cell.angle_beta   90.00
_cell.angle_gamma   90.00
#
_symmetry.space_group_name_H-M   'P 1'
#
loop_
_entity.id
_entity.type
_entity.pdbx_description
1 polymer ?
#
loop_
_entity_poly.entity_id
_entity_poly.type
_entity_poly.pdbx_seq_one_letter_code
_entity_poly.pdbx_strand_id
1 'polypeptide(L)'
;MDSLLDSDTVSLLDFDSELPCEGAHHLRGLSGHDPDLAGSFMVISPCCGPKVVQCSPRVTAMQSTGVLYCGACEHEHLTSDYSFIPFDA
;
A
#
# COMPACT_ATOMS: atom_id res chain seq x y z
N MET A 1 -21.31 -4.08 -2.75
CA MET A 1 -21.08 -4.29 -1.31
C MET A 1 -19.87 -3.47 -0.96
N ASP A 2 -20.10 -2.26 -0.46
CA ASP A 2 -19.05 -1.38 0.06
C ASP A 2 -18.59 -1.96 1.39
N SER A 3 -17.53 -2.76 1.36
CA SER A 3 -16.85 -3.15 2.58
C SER A 3 -15.82 -2.06 2.87
N LEU A 4 -16.28 -0.92 3.39
CA LEU A 4 -15.43 0.05 4.07
C LEU A 4 -14.76 -0.73 5.21
N LEU A 5 -13.48 -1.09 5.01
CA LEU A 5 -12.66 -1.68 6.05
C LEU A 5 -12.51 -0.61 7.14
N ASP A 6 -13.32 -0.74 8.17
CA ASP A 6 -13.30 0.09 9.35
C ASP A 6 -11.94 -0.02 10.03
N SER A 7 -11.44 1.06 10.62
CA SER A 7 -10.13 1.09 11.30
C SER A 7 -10.00 -0.02 12.35
N ASP A 8 -11.13 -0.38 12.98
CA ASP A 8 -11.24 -1.48 13.94
C ASP A 8 -11.05 -2.86 13.29
N THR A 9 -11.41 -3.02 12.01
CA THR A 9 -11.21 -4.27 11.27
C THR A 9 -9.74 -4.49 10.92
N VAL A 10 -8.99 -3.40 10.71
CA VAL A 10 -7.54 -3.44 10.48
C VAL A 10 -6.80 -3.81 11.78
N SER A 11 -7.29 -3.37 12.94
CA SER A 11 -6.74 -3.78 14.25
C SER A 11 -6.98 -5.26 14.59
N LEU A 12 -7.99 -5.89 13.99
CA LEU A 12 -8.30 -7.33 14.16
C LEU A 12 -7.51 -8.24 13.21
N LEU A 13 -6.92 -7.66 12.17
CA LEU A 13 -5.96 -8.37 11.34
C LEU A 13 -4.64 -8.29 12.09
N ASP A 14 -4.22 -9.42 12.66
CA ASP A 14 -2.97 -9.63 13.42
C ASP A 14 -1.77 -9.48 12.45
N PHE A 15 -1.62 -8.29 11.88
CA PHE A 15 -0.51 -7.93 11.04
C PHE A 15 0.68 -7.76 11.97
N ASP A 16 1.63 -8.68 11.84
CA ASP A 16 2.92 -8.57 12.49
C ASP A 16 3.46 -7.15 12.26
N SER A 17 3.70 -6.39 13.33
CA SER A 17 4.14 -5.00 13.24
C SER A 17 5.51 -4.87 12.55
N GLU A 18 6.19 -5.99 12.31
CA GLU A 18 7.46 -6.11 11.61
C GLU A 18 7.32 -6.61 10.16
N LEU A 19 6.14 -6.54 9.55
CA LEU A 19 5.99 -6.93 8.15
C LEU A 19 6.90 -6.09 7.26
N PRO A 20 7.77 -6.72 6.43
CA PRO A 20 8.63 -5.98 5.52
C PRO A 20 7.77 -5.26 4.49
N CYS A 21 8.21 -4.07 4.06
CA CYS A 21 7.64 -3.43 2.89
C CYS A 21 7.73 -4.37 1.69
N GLU A 22 6.64 -4.59 0.96
CA GLU A 22 6.64 -5.53 -0.17
C GLU A 22 7.62 -5.13 -1.29
N GLY A 23 7.92 -3.84 -1.41
CA GLY A 23 9.00 -3.33 -2.25
C GLY A 23 10.39 -3.92 -1.94
N ALA A 24 10.64 -4.48 -0.75
CA ALA A 24 11.94 -5.05 -0.36
C ALA A 24 12.37 -6.24 -1.24
N HIS A 25 11.40 -6.98 -1.81
CA HIS A 25 11.69 -8.12 -2.70
C HIS A 25 11.90 -7.71 -4.17
N HIS A 26 11.66 -6.44 -4.50
CA HIS A 26 11.83 -5.93 -5.85
C HIS A 26 13.19 -5.24 -6.02
N LEU A 27 14.16 -5.94 -6.61
CA LEU A 27 15.47 -5.39 -7.04
C LEU A 27 15.37 -4.26 -8.08
N ARG A 28 14.16 -3.94 -8.55
CA ARG A 28 13.88 -2.91 -9.56
C ARG A 28 13.01 -1.84 -8.95
N GLY A 29 13.66 -0.80 -8.41
CA GLY A 29 13.51 0.58 -8.88
C GLY A 29 12.10 1.15 -9.15
N LEU A 30 11.04 0.61 -8.55
CA LEU A 30 9.80 1.34 -8.39
C LEU A 30 10.03 2.34 -7.26
N SER A 31 10.73 3.40 -7.67
CA SER A 31 11.07 4.66 -7.03
C SER A 31 10.39 4.90 -5.68
N GLY A 32 11.21 4.93 -4.62
CA GLY A 32 10.86 5.57 -3.37
C GLY A 32 10.64 4.66 -2.17
N HIS A 33 10.93 3.36 -2.21
CA HIS A 33 10.96 2.54 -0.99
C HIS A 33 12.36 2.51 -0.36
N ASP A 34 12.41 2.28 0.95
CA ASP A 34 13.61 1.91 1.68
C ASP A 34 13.45 0.44 2.10
N PRO A 35 14.34 -0.48 1.66
CA PRO A 35 14.24 -1.90 1.98
C PRO A 35 14.47 -2.21 3.47
N ASP A 36 15.10 -1.31 4.22
CA ASP A 36 15.39 -1.49 5.64
C ASP A 36 14.25 -0.94 6.54
N LEU A 37 13.24 -0.29 5.94
CA LEU A 37 12.07 0.20 6.67
C LEU A 37 10.95 -0.82 6.73
N ALA A 38 10.36 -0.95 7.93
CA ALA A 38 9.15 -1.71 8.15
C ALA A 38 7.98 -1.14 7.32
N GLY A 39 7.04 -2.02 7.01
CA GLY A 39 5.76 -1.63 6.44
C GLY A 39 4.98 -0.76 7.44
N SER A 40 4.39 0.33 6.95
CA SER A 40 3.70 1.30 7.81
C SER A 40 2.29 1.65 7.31
N PHE A 41 1.90 1.14 6.14
CA PHE A 41 0.60 1.37 5.54
C PHE A 41 0.05 0.11 4.87
N MET A 42 -1.24 -0.14 5.07
CA MET A 42 -2.04 -0.96 4.17
C MET A 42 -2.48 -0.08 2.99
N VAL A 43 -2.17 -0.50 1.77
CA VAL A 43 -2.56 0.24 0.57
C VAL A 43 -3.64 -0.54 -0.16
N ILE A 44 -4.80 0.06 -0.41
CA ILE A 44 -5.93 -0.60 -1.07
C ILE A 44 -6.09 -0.03 -2.48
N SER A 45 -6.02 -0.92 -3.46
CA SER A 45 -6.25 -0.61 -4.88
C SER A 45 -7.74 -0.48 -5.17
N PRO A 46 -8.17 0.49 -6.00
CA PRO A 46 -9.58 0.62 -6.38
C PRO A 46 -10.09 -0.57 -7.22
N CYS A 47 -9.18 -1.29 -7.88
CA CYS A 47 -9.50 -2.42 -8.76
C CYS A 47 -9.24 -3.81 -8.14
N CYS A 48 -8.15 -3.98 -7.40
CA CYS A 48 -7.70 -5.28 -6.89
C CYS A 48 -7.93 -5.47 -5.39
N GLY A 49 -8.45 -4.45 -4.69
CA GLY A 49 -8.61 -4.48 -3.25
C GLY A 49 -7.27 -4.32 -2.51
N PRO A 50 -7.18 -4.83 -1.27
CA PRO A 50 -5.99 -4.67 -0.43
C PRO A 50 -4.72 -5.17 -1.13
N LYS A 51 -3.75 -4.28 -1.29
CA LYS A 51 -2.38 -4.63 -1.60
C LYS A 51 -1.63 -4.90 -0.30
N VAL A 52 -0.59 -5.71 -0.42
CA VAL A 52 0.52 -5.86 0.54
C VAL A 52 1.00 -4.55 1.17
N VAL A 53 1.62 -4.67 2.35
CA VAL A 53 2.09 -3.56 3.19
C VAL A 53 3.22 -2.78 2.52
N GLN A 54 3.16 -1.44 2.60
CA GLN A 54 4.15 -0.52 2.03
C GLN A 54 4.79 0.35 3.13
N CYS A 55 6.08 0.67 2.99
CA CYS A 55 6.76 1.63 3.88
C CYS A 55 6.36 3.08 3.57
N SER A 56 6.59 3.97 4.54
CA SER A 56 6.23 5.38 4.44
C SER A 56 6.80 6.07 3.18
N PRO A 57 8.10 5.95 2.86
CA PRO A 57 8.64 6.58 1.66
C PRO A 57 7.95 6.13 0.36
N ARG A 58 7.54 4.86 0.29
CA ARG A 58 6.87 4.29 -0.87
C ARG A 58 5.47 4.85 -1.03
N VAL A 59 4.73 4.97 0.07
CA VAL A 59 3.40 5.60 0.05
C VAL A 59 3.50 7.07 -0.36
N THR A 60 4.47 7.82 0.15
CA THR A 60 4.71 9.21 -0.29
C THR A 60 4.99 9.27 -1.79
N ALA A 61 5.83 8.38 -2.32
CA ALA A 61 6.11 8.32 -3.74
C ALA A 61 4.83 8.01 -4.55
N MET A 62 4.05 7.01 -4.13
CA MET A 62 2.76 6.65 -4.76
C MET A 62 1.77 7.83 -4.78
N GLN A 63 1.61 8.55 -3.67
CA GLN A 63 0.71 9.69 -3.59
C GLN A 63 1.14 10.84 -4.51
N SER A 64 2.44 10.99 -4.76
CA SER A 64 2.98 12.05 -5.62
C SER A 64 2.88 11.76 -7.13
N THR A 65 2.66 10.50 -7.56
CA THR A 65 2.69 10.14 -8.98
C THR A 65 1.45 10.54 -9.77
N GLY A 66 0.33 10.83 -9.10
CA GLY A 66 -0.95 11.16 -9.74
C GLY A 66 -1.70 9.94 -10.29
N VAL A 67 -1.01 9.05 -11.01
CA VAL A 67 -1.55 7.77 -11.53
C VAL A 67 -0.65 6.59 -11.19
N LEU A 68 -1.25 5.40 -11.09
CA LEU A 68 -0.58 4.11 -10.92
C LEU A 68 -1.16 3.08 -11.87
N TYR A 69 -0.30 2.43 -12.64
CA TYR A 69 -0.69 1.29 -13.47
C TYR A 69 -0.84 0.03 -12.62
N CYS A 70 -1.95 -0.69 -12.81
CA CYS A 70 -2.18 -1.99 -12.20
C CYS A 70 -1.94 -3.10 -13.22
N GLY A 71 -0.91 -3.92 -13.00
CA GLY A 71 -0.61 -5.05 -13.90
C GLY A 71 -1.63 -6.20 -13.88
N ALA A 72 -2.54 -6.25 -12.90
CA ALA A 72 -3.54 -7.31 -12.80
C ALA A 72 -4.80 -7.03 -13.64
N CYS A 73 -5.30 -5.79 -13.62
CA CYS A 73 -6.41 -5.38 -14.48
C CYS A 73 -5.95 -4.67 -15.76
N GLU A 74 -4.64 -4.42 -15.91
CA GLU A 74 -4.01 -3.74 -17.05
C GLU A 74 -4.48 -2.29 -17.29
N HIS A 75 -4.95 -1.60 -16.25
CA HIS A 75 -5.43 -0.21 -16.32
C HIS A 75 -4.66 0.74 -15.42
N GLU A 76 -4.65 2.03 -15.81
CA GLU A 76 -4.20 3.13 -14.95
C GLU A 76 -5.31 3.57 -14.01
N HIS A 77 -4.94 3.84 -12.77
CA HIS A 77 -5.83 4.34 -11.73
C HIS A 77 -5.28 5.61 -11.13
N LEU A 78 -6.16 6.58 -10.80
CA LEU A 78 -5.75 7.77 -10.09
C LEU A 78 -5.30 7.38 -8.68
N THR A 79 -4.21 7.97 -8.24
CA THR A 79 -3.67 7.77 -6.89
C THR A 79 -4.66 8.22 -5.80
N SER A 80 -5.54 9.17 -6.12
CA SER A 80 -6.66 9.61 -5.26
C SER A 80 -7.71 8.53 -5.02
N ASP A 81 -7.78 7.50 -5.87
CA ASP A 81 -8.76 6.42 -5.75
C ASP A 81 -8.22 5.27 -4.88
N TYR A 82 -6.93 5.32 -4.50
CA TYR A 82 -6.34 4.38 -3.56
C TYR A 82 -6.64 4.81 -2.12
N SER A 83 -6.83 3.82 -1.23
CA SER A 83 -6.85 4.07 0.21
C SER A 83 -5.49 3.75 0.82
N PHE A 84 -4.97 4.63 1.67
CA PHE A 84 -3.71 4.46 2.37
C PHE A 84 -4.00 4.48 3.88
N ILE A 85 -4.08 3.31 4.49
CA ILE A 85 -4.43 3.16 5.91
C ILE A 85 -3.12 3.03 6.70
N PRO A 86 -2.78 4.01 7.56
CA PRO A 86 -1.59 3.90 8.41
C PRO A 86 -1.79 2.78 9.44
N PHE A 87 -0.71 2.07 9.76
CA PHE A 87 -0.64 1.27 10.96
C PHE A 87 -0.31 2.22 12.10
N ASP A 88 -1.23 2.42 13.04
CA ASP A 88 -1.01 3.34 14.16
C ASP A 88 0.31 2.99 14.88
N ALA A 89 1.04 4.04 15.28
CA ALA A 89 2.34 3.95 15.97
C ALA A 89 2.21 3.63 17.46
#